data_AF-A0A8C4X085-F1
#
_entry.id   AF-A0A8C4X085-F1
#
_cell.length_a   1.000
_cell.length_b   1.000
_cell.length_c   1.000
_cell.angle_alpha   90.00
_cell.angle_beta   90.00
_cell.angle_gamma   90.00
#
_symmetry.space_group_name_H-M   'P 1'
#
loop_
_entity.id
_entity.type
_entity.pdbx_description
1 polymer ?
#
loop_
_entity_poly.entity_id
_entity_poly.type
_entity_poly.pdbx_seq_one_letter_code
_entity_poly.pdbx_strand_id
1 'polypeptide(L)'
;MWWEILPGAAVMFTALWLPGICRPFLQRWGNSGKERRTIASPLEFSLNMRDVRLSDNGHYSDSKVGFAASSPSSIHTSICIVPPVQHSVDRIPPPG
;
A
#
# COMPACT_ATOMS: atom_id res chain seq x y z
N MET A 1 -33.54 12.21 -26.45
CA MET A 1 -32.93 12.03 -27.78
C MET A 1 -31.40 12.07 -27.73
N TRP A 2 -30.75 13.05 -27.08
CA TRP A 2 -29.30 13.01 -26.85
C TRP A 2 -28.91 12.82 -25.38
N TRP A 3 -29.76 13.24 -24.44
CA TRP A 3 -29.51 13.06 -22.99
C TRP A 3 -29.58 11.60 -22.51
N GLU A 4 -30.15 10.66 -23.28
CA GLU A 4 -30.26 9.24 -22.89
C GLU A 4 -28.89 8.50 -22.88
N ILE A 5 -27.85 9.02 -23.52
CA ILE A 5 -26.50 8.42 -23.46
C ILE A 5 -25.75 8.81 -22.18
N LEU A 6 -26.12 9.92 -21.56
CA LEU A 6 -25.46 10.45 -20.37
C LEU A 6 -25.54 9.53 -19.15
N PRO A 7 -26.65 8.82 -18.85
CA PRO A 7 -26.63 7.83 -17.76
C PRO A 7 -25.62 6.71 -18.03
N GLY A 8 -25.52 6.21 -19.27
CA GLY A 8 -24.52 5.20 -19.64
C GLY A 8 -23.09 5.72 -19.48
N ALA A 9 -22.83 6.95 -19.95
CA ALA A 9 -21.54 7.60 -19.80
C ALA A 9 -21.20 7.86 -18.32
N ALA A 10 -22.15 8.33 -17.52
CA ALA A 10 -21.95 8.62 -16.10
C ALA A 10 -21.59 7.35 -15.30
N VAL A 11 -22.25 6.23 -15.58
CA VAL A 11 -21.92 4.93 -14.96
C VAL A 11 -20.50 4.49 -15.35
N MET A 12 -20.12 4.65 -16.62
CA MET A 12 -18.76 4.33 -17.07
C MET A 12 -17.71 5.23 -16.41
N PHE A 13 -17.94 6.55 -16.37
CA PHE A 13 -17.03 7.51 -15.74
C PHE A 13 -16.86 7.25 -14.25
N THR A 14 -17.95 7.00 -13.53
CA THR A 14 -17.89 6.70 -12.09
C THR A 14 -17.15 5.38 -11.83
N ALA A 15 -17.40 4.33 -12.61
CA ALA A 15 -16.70 3.04 -12.47
C ALA A 15 -15.19 3.13 -12.73
N LEU A 16 -14.74 4.00 -13.65
CA LEU A 16 -13.32 4.23 -13.92
C LEU A 16 -12.66 5.18 -12.92
N TRP A 17 -13.40 6.17 -12.45
CA TRP A 17 -12.88 7.18 -11.53
C TRP A 17 -12.75 6.64 -10.10
N LEU A 18 -13.69 5.81 -9.66
CA LEU A 18 -13.72 5.22 -8.33
C LEU A 18 -12.40 4.54 -7.92
N PRO A 19 -11.81 3.61 -8.70
CA PRO A 19 -10.53 3.01 -8.33
C PRO A 19 -9.38 4.02 -8.33
N GLY A 20 -9.48 5.13 -9.08
CA GLY A 20 -8.47 6.19 -9.06
C GLY A 20 -8.40 6.91 -7.71
N ILE A 21 -9.54 7.10 -7.05
CA ILE A 21 -9.62 7.75 -5.73
C ILE A 21 -9.40 6.76 -4.61
N CYS A 22 -10.07 5.60 -4.67
CA CYS A 22 -10.03 4.62 -3.58
C CYS A 22 -8.61 4.07 -3.36
N ARG A 23 -7.83 3.87 -4.42
CA ARG A 23 -6.49 3.28 -4.33
C ARG A 23 -5.51 4.13 -3.48
N PRO A 24 -5.33 5.44 -3.72
CA PRO A 24 -4.49 6.28 -2.86
C PRO A 24 -4.91 6.30 -1.39
N PHE A 25 -6.22 6.32 -1.10
CA PHE A 25 -6.72 6.28 0.27
C PHE A 25 -6.35 4.97 0.97
N LEU A 26 -6.60 3.84 0.32
CA LEU A 26 -6.25 2.53 0.86
C LEU A 26 -4.73 2.37 1.03
N GLN A 27 -3.97 2.89 0.07
CA GLN A 27 -2.51 2.86 0.07
C GLN A 27 -1.92 3.67 1.24
N ARG A 28 -2.49 4.83 1.54
CA ARG A 28 -2.08 5.64 2.70
C ARG A 28 -2.52 5.00 4.01
N TRP A 29 -3.72 4.44 4.06
CA TRP A 29 -4.22 3.74 5.25
C TRP A 29 -3.33 2.55 5.63
N GLY A 30 -2.91 1.74 4.66
CA GLY A 30 -2.02 0.60 4.90
C GLY A 30 -0.54 0.95 5.15
N ASN A 31 -0.12 2.20 4.98
CA ASN A 31 1.29 2.64 5.11
C ASN A 31 1.47 3.73 6.17
N SER A 32 0.72 3.67 7.27
CA SER A 32 0.80 4.63 8.38
C SER A 32 0.64 6.09 7.92
N GLY A 33 -0.21 6.34 6.91
CA GLY A 33 -0.45 7.66 6.32
C GLY A 33 0.57 8.12 5.28
N LYS A 34 1.59 7.32 4.99
CA LYS A 34 2.63 7.62 4.00
C LYS A 34 2.28 7.00 2.64
N GLU A 35 2.92 7.52 1.59
CA GLU A 35 2.80 6.93 0.26
C GLU A 35 3.54 5.59 0.21
N ARG A 36 3.01 4.60 -0.53
CA ARG A 36 3.70 3.32 -0.70
C ARG A 36 5.00 3.55 -1.45
N ARG A 37 6.08 3.00 -0.92
CA ARG A 37 7.37 2.99 -1.61
C ARG A 37 7.29 2.06 -2.84
N THR A 38 7.53 2.61 -4.02
CA THR A 38 7.75 1.82 -5.24
C THR A 38 9.14 1.21 -5.18
N ILE A 39 9.25 -0.09 -5.47
CA ILE A 39 10.53 -0.81 -5.49
C ILE A 39 10.73 -1.27 -6.92
N ALA A 40 11.62 -0.61 -7.65
CA ALA A 40 11.94 -0.93 -9.03
C ALA A 40 13.31 -1.63 -9.14
N SER A 41 14.21 -1.38 -8.19
CA SER A 41 15.59 -1.89 -8.19
C SER A 41 15.88 -2.86 -7.02
N PRO A 42 16.89 -3.75 -7.15
CA PRO A 42 17.29 -4.65 -6.07
C PRO A 42 17.87 -3.91 -4.86
N LEU A 43 18.46 -2.73 -5.08
CA LEU A 43 18.96 -1.87 -4.00
C LEU A 43 17.79 -1.36 -3.15
N GLU A 44 16.75 -0.82 -3.79
CA GLU A 44 15.54 -0.34 -3.09
C GLU A 44 14.86 -1.45 -2.28
N PHE A 45 14.89 -2.69 -2.79
CA PHE A 45 14.39 -3.85 -2.07
C PHE A 45 15.23 -4.16 -0.82
N SER A 46 16.56 -4.17 -0.96
CA SER A 46 17.48 -4.38 0.16
C SER A 46 17.30 -3.30 1.25
N LEU A 47 17.10 -2.05 0.86
CA LEU A 47 16.79 -0.96 1.80
C LEU A 47 15.43 -1.14 2.47
N ASN A 48 14.42 -1.61 1.74
CA ASN A 48 13.11 -1.88 2.34
C ASN A 48 13.19 -3.01 3.38
N MET A 49 13.87 -4.10 3.06
CA MET A 49 14.13 -5.19 4.02
C MET A 49 14.94 -4.73 5.23
N ARG A 50 15.90 -3.84 5.03
CA ARG A 50 16.65 -3.23 6.13
C ARG A 50 15.73 -2.44 7.06
N ASP A 51 14.85 -1.61 6.48
CA ASP A 51 13.90 -0.81 7.26
C ASP A 51 12.92 -1.71 8.04
N VAL A 52 12.48 -2.84 7.47
CA VAL A 52 11.70 -3.87 8.21
C VAL A 52 12.47 -4.44 9.41
N ARG A 53 13.75 -4.78 9.25
CA ARG A 53 14.57 -5.35 10.34
C ARG A 53 14.90 -4.34 11.44
N LEU A 54 14.95 -3.05 11.08
CA LEU A 54 15.22 -1.96 12.03
C LEU A 54 13.95 -1.47 12.75
N SER A 55 12.78 -1.75 12.17
CA SER A 55 11.47 -1.49 12.73
C SER A 55 11.16 -2.48 13.84
N ASP A 56 10.70 -1.96 14.98
CA ASP A 56 10.33 -2.76 16.15
C ASP A 56 9.04 -3.56 15.89
N ASN A 57 8.18 -3.05 14.99
CA ASN A 57 6.89 -3.63 14.66
C ASN A 57 6.93 -4.51 13.38
N GLY A 58 8.10 -4.67 12.75
CA GLY A 58 8.23 -5.40 11.48
C GLY A 58 7.55 -4.75 10.27
N HIS A 59 7.08 -3.50 10.41
CA HIS A 59 6.50 -2.72 9.32
C HIS A 59 7.52 -1.70 8.78
N TYR A 60 7.73 -1.69 7.45
CA TYR A 60 8.66 -0.75 6.80
C TYR A 60 8.16 0.71 6.80
N SER A 61 6.86 0.93 7.02
CA SER A 61 6.25 2.27 7.08
C SER A 61 6.65 3.03 8.35
N ASP A 62 7.08 2.33 9.39
CA ASP A 62 7.44 2.91 10.67
C ASP A 62 8.91 3.35 10.64
N SER A 63 9.10 4.66 10.60
CA SER A 63 10.42 5.28 10.57
C SER A 63 10.92 5.49 12.01
N LYS A 64 12.10 4.94 12.33
CA LYS A 64 12.70 5.00 13.67
C LYS A 64 13.12 6.41 14.11
N VAL A 65 13.29 7.34 13.17
CA VAL A 65 13.76 8.71 13.42
C VAL A 65 12.78 9.68 12.76
N GLY A 66 11.76 10.09 13.52
CA GLY A 66 10.75 11.03 13.06
C GLY A 66 9.62 11.11 14.07
N PHE A 67 9.71 12.12 14.94
CA PHE A 67 8.66 12.68 15.81
C PHE A 67 7.58 11.72 16.34
N ALA A 68 7.65 11.49 17.66
CA ALA A 68 6.63 10.87 18.48
C ALA A 68 5.19 11.19 18.00
N ALA A 69 4.57 10.21 17.36
CA ALA A 69 3.13 10.09 17.25
C ALA A 69 2.80 8.60 17.39
N SER A 70 3.13 8.06 18.56
CA SER A 70 2.33 6.99 19.14
C SER A 70 0.90 7.54 19.27
N SER A 71 0.01 7.18 18.35
CA SER A 71 -1.42 7.24 18.60
C SER A 71 -1.99 5.82 18.61
N PRO A 72 -2.78 5.49 19.63
CA PRO A 72 -3.08 4.11 20.01
C PRO A 72 -4.25 3.60 19.17
N SER A 73 -4.06 2.48 18.49
CA SER A 73 -5.17 1.57 18.19
C SER A 73 -4.63 0.15 18.14
N SER A 74 -4.23 -0.30 19.33
CA SER A 74 -4.51 -1.68 19.74
C SER A 74 -6.04 -1.85 19.78
N ILE A 75 -6.65 -1.98 18.60
CA ILE A 75 -7.97 -2.60 18.43
C ILE A 75 -7.76 -3.70 17.42
N HIS A 76 -7.52 -4.85 18.03
CA HIS A 76 -7.70 -6.18 17.50
C HIS A 76 -8.96 -6.26 16.61
N THR A 77 -8.77 -6.12 15.31
CA THR A 77 -9.59 -6.74 14.27
C THR A 77 -8.58 -7.13 13.20
N SER A 78 -7.98 -8.33 13.28
CA SER A 78 -8.52 -9.50 12.57
C SER A 78 -9.23 -9.13 11.27
N ILE A 79 -8.57 -8.31 10.46
CA ILE A 79 -8.79 -8.22 9.03
C ILE A 79 -7.51 -8.75 8.40
N CYS A 80 -7.39 -10.07 8.41
CA CYS A 80 -6.64 -10.80 7.41
C CYS A 80 -7.36 -10.65 6.05
N ILE A 81 -7.52 -9.42 5.55
CA ILE A 81 -7.79 -9.23 4.13
C ILE A 81 -6.41 -9.35 3.48
N VAL A 82 -6.13 -10.60 3.10
CA VAL A 82 -5.24 -11.03 2.01
C VAL A 82 -3.93 -10.26 1.93
N PRO A 83 -2.75 -10.85 2.22
CA PRO A 83 -1.51 -10.23 1.75
C PRO A 83 -1.56 -10.21 0.21
N PRO A 84 -1.66 -9.07 -0.50
CA PRO A 84 -1.24 -9.10 -1.87
C PRO A 84 0.29 -9.17 -1.84
N VAL A 85 0.82 -10.34 -2.21
CA VAL A 85 2.22 -10.52 -2.61
C VAL A 85 3.22 -10.70 -1.45
N GLN A 86 3.06 -11.75 -0.64
CA GLN A 86 4.21 -12.41 0.01
C GLN A 86 4.74 -13.61 -0.80
N HIS A 87 4.05 -14.01 -1.87
CA HIS A 87 4.37 -15.22 -2.66
C HIS A 87 5.56 -15.07 -3.64
N SER A 88 6.30 -13.96 -3.58
CA SER A 88 7.41 -13.67 -4.51
C SER A 88 8.79 -13.73 -3.85
N VAL A 89 8.88 -14.02 -2.55
CA VAL A 89 10.18 -14.14 -1.85
C VAL A 89 10.98 -15.36 -2.32
N ASP A 90 10.31 -16.37 -2.89
CA ASP A 90 10.94 -17.63 -3.32
C ASP A 90 11.46 -17.66 -4.79
N ARG A 91 11.41 -16.54 -5.53
CA ARG A 91 11.80 -16.52 -6.97
C ARG A 91 13.01 -15.64 -7.32
N ILE A 92 13.86 -15.27 -6.37
CA ILE A 92 15.04 -14.47 -6.69
C ILE A 92 16.27 -15.39 -6.69
N PRO A 93 16.89 -15.69 -7.85
CA PRO A 93 18.15 -16.43 -7.88
C PRO A 93 19.26 -15.61 -7.20
N PRO A 94 20.27 -16.27 -6.60
CA PRO A 94 21.37 -15.58 -5.96
C PRO A 94 22.13 -14.71 -6.97
N PRO A 95 22.66 -13.55 -6.56
CA PRO A 95 23.53 -12.76 -7.42
C PRO A 95 24.83 -13.54 -7.67
N GLY A 96 25.03 -13.99 -8.89
CA GLY A 96 26.32 -14.40 -9.46
C GLY A 96 26.98 -13.23 -10.18
#